data_AF-A0A941FRF0-F1
#
_entry.id   AF-A0A941FRF0-F1
#
_cell.length_a   1.000
_cell.length_b   1.000
_cell.length_c   1.000
_cell.angle_alpha   90.00
_cell.angle_beta   90.00
_cell.angle_gamma   90.00
#
_symmetry.space_group_name_H-M   'P 1'
#
loop_
_entity.id
_entity.type
_entity.pdbx_description
1 polymer ?
#
loop_
_entity_poly.entity_id
_entity_poly.type
_entity_poly.pdbx_seq_one_letter_code
_entity_poly.pdbx_strand_id
1 'polypeptide(L)' 'MGQDPEKVYQYGKKAIQGLNDVSITGALKHFPGNGRSEIDPHVETSSVEANQLDLENSDIYPFKQIISEMDNQKFS' A
#
# COMPACT_ATOMS: atom_id res chain seq x y z
N MET A 1 4.38 -2.59 9.38
CA MET A 1 3.85 -3.86 8.83
C MET A 1 4.96 -4.83 8.39
N GLY A 2 6.20 -4.38 8.19
CA GLY A 2 7.37 -5.25 7.96
C GLY A 2 7.80 -5.26 6.49
N GLN A 3 8.72 -6.15 6.13
CA GLN A 3 9.26 -6.30 4.76
C GLN A 3 8.57 -7.40 3.95
N ASP A 4 7.71 -8.21 4.57
CA ASP A 4 6.95 -9.26 3.91
C ASP A 4 5.72 -8.66 3.19
N PRO A 5 5.66 -8.67 1.85
CA PRO A 5 4.57 -8.05 1.08
C PRO A 5 3.20 -8.65 1.39
N GLU A 6 3.13 -9.96 1.66
CA GLU A 6 1.88 -10.65 2.01
C GLU A 6 1.36 -10.16 3.35
N LYS A 7 2.26 -10.05 4.34
CA LYS A 7 1.90 -9.52 5.66
C LYS A 7 1.45 -8.06 5.59
N VAL A 8 2.07 -7.24 4.74
CA VAL A 8 1.66 -5.85 4.50
C VAL A 8 0.28 -5.80 3.87
N TYR A 9 0.00 -6.64 2.87
CA TYR A 9 -1.33 -6.78 2.26
C TYR A 9 -2.39 -7.14 3.30
N GLN A 10 -2.18 -8.21 4.07
CA GLN A 10 -3.17 -8.71 5.03
C GLN A 10 -3.56 -7.64 6.06
N TYR A 11 -2.58 -6.94 6.63
CA TYR A 11 -2.87 -5.87 7.57
C TYR A 11 -3.45 -4.61 6.92
N GLY A 12 -2.96 -4.22 5.74
CA GLY A 12 -3.49 -3.09 4.99
C GLY A 12 -4.96 -3.28 4.64
N LYS A 13 -5.33 -4.47 4.16
CA LYS A 13 -6.71 -4.86 3.90
C LYS A 13 -7.58 -4.73 5.14
N LYS A 14 -7.12 -5.26 6.29
CA LYS A 14 -7.87 -5.15 7.56
C LYS A 14 -8.03 -3.71 8.03
N ALA A 15 -7.00 -2.87 7.85
CA ALA A 15 -7.08 -1.46 8.20
C ALA A 15 -8.13 -0.72 7.36
N ILE A 16 -8.14 -0.90 6.04
CA ILE A 16 -9.15 -0.28 5.18
C ILE A 16 -10.55 -0.84 5.46
N GLN A 17 -10.69 -2.14 5.68
CA GLN A 17 -11.96 -2.74 6.08
C GLN A 17 -12.52 -2.09 7.36
N GLY A 18 -11.69 -1.91 8.40
CA GLY A 18 -12.11 -1.27 9.64
C GLY A 18 -12.54 0.19 9.47
N LEU A 19 -11.89 0.96 8.59
CA LEU A 19 -12.32 2.32 8.26
C LEU A 19 -13.66 2.31 7.51
N ASN A 20 -13.81 1.44 6.51
CA ASN A 20 -15.02 1.34 5.71
C ASN A 20 -16.23 0.86 6.54
N ASP A 21 -16.02 0.01 7.54
CA ASP A 21 -17.08 -0.50 8.43
C ASP A 21 -17.71 0.60 9.30
N VAL A 22 -17.01 1.72 9.49
CA VAL A 22 -17.53 2.93 10.15
C VAL A 22 -17.75 4.08 9.17
N SER A 23 -17.93 3.76 7.88
CA SER A 23 -18.20 4.73 6.80
C SER A 23 -17.12 5.79 6.60
N ILE A 24 -15.87 5.49 6.97
CA ILE A 24 -14.71 6.33 6.70
C ILE A 24 -13.95 5.77 5.50
N THR A 25 -13.71 6.59 4.48
CA THR A 25 -12.89 6.18 3.32
C THR A 25 -11.40 6.23 3.69
N GLY A 26 -10.73 5.07 3.61
CA GLY A 26 -9.28 4.98 3.75
C GLY A 26 -8.54 5.31 2.45
N ALA A 27 -7.34 5.90 2.57
CA ALA A 27 -6.46 6.17 1.43
C ALA A 27 -5.19 5.31 1.53
N LEU A 28 -4.95 4.47 0.51
CA LEU A 28 -3.71 3.72 0.39
C LEU A 28 -2.57 4.66 -0.01
N LYS A 29 -1.47 4.63 0.74
CA LYS A 29 -0.29 5.46 0.48
C LYS A 29 0.97 4.81 1.04
N HIS A 30 2.15 5.16 0.55
CA HIS A 30 2.42 6.04 -0.59
C HIS A 30 2.66 5.17 -1.82
N PHE A 31 1.84 5.31 -2.86
CA PHE A 31 2.05 4.58 -4.12
C PHE A 31 3.29 5.13 -4.85
N PRO A 32 4.15 4.30 -5.49
CA PRO A 32 4.04 2.83 -5.65
C PRO A 32 4.59 2.00 -4.48
N GLY A 33 5.06 2.66 -3.43
CA GLY A 33 5.72 2.08 -2.27
C GLY A 33 6.94 2.94 -1.93
N ASN A 34 7.08 3.36 -0.68
CA ASN A 34 8.23 4.16 -0.23
C ASN A 34 9.12 3.41 0.79
N GLY A 35 8.98 2.08 0.86
CA GLY A 35 9.68 1.26 1.86
C GLY A 35 11.16 1.04 1.58
N ARG A 36 11.61 1.28 0.35
CA ARG A 36 13.01 1.13 -0.07
C ARG A 36 13.87 2.37 0.18
N SER A 37 13.24 3.53 0.32
CA SER A 37 13.98 4.77 0.56
C SER A 37 14.31 4.90 2.03
N GLU A 38 15.57 5.23 2.32
CA GLU A 38 16.02 5.65 3.66
C GLU A 38 16.01 7.18 3.83
N ILE A 39 15.65 7.91 2.76
CA ILE A 39 15.61 9.38 2.72
C ILE A 39 14.22 9.85 3.17
N ASP A 40 14.18 10.84 4.06
CA ASP A 40 12.95 11.56 4.37
C ASP A 40 12.61 12.53 3.21
N PRO A 41 11.51 12.30 2.47
CA PRO A 41 11.14 13.15 1.34
C PRO A 41 10.79 14.59 1.72
N HIS A 42 10.61 14.92 3.01
CA HIS A 42 10.42 16.30 3.46
C HIS A 42 11.73 17.10 3.50
N VAL A 43 12.88 16.42 3.51
CA VAL A 43 14.21 17.02 3.61
C VAL A 43 14.91 17.02 2.25
N GLU A 44 14.81 15.91 1.52
CA GLU A 44 15.47 15.73 0.22
C GLU A 44 14.65 14.80 -0.68
N THR A 45 14.77 14.96 -1.99
CA THR A 45 14.14 14.07 -2.97
C THR A 45 14.67 12.64 -2.84
N SER A 46 13.78 11.70 -2.53
CA SER A 46 14.08 10.27 -2.55
C SER A 46 14.05 9.69 -3.96
N SER A 47 15.07 8.90 -4.33
CA SER A 47 15.07 8.04 -5.52
C SER A 47 15.59 6.65 -5.15
N VAL A 48 15.02 5.61 -5.76
CA VAL A 48 15.46 4.22 -5.57
C VAL A 48 15.52 3.53 -6.93
N GLU A 49 16.59 2.80 -7.19
CA GLU A 49 16.67 1.90 -8.35
C GLU A 49 16.13 0.53 -7.96
N ALA A 50 15.16 0.04 -8.73
CA ALA A 50 14.61 -1.29 -8.58
C ALA A 50 14.18 -1.80 -9.96
N ASN A 51 14.31 -3.11 -10.19
CA ASN A 51 13.77 -3.68 -11.42
C ASN A 51 12.23 -3.79 -11.32
N GLN A 52 11.58 -3.85 -12.47
CA GLN A 52 10.13 -3.88 -12.56
C GLN A 52 9.51 -5.06 -11.81
N LEU A 53 10.13 -6.24 -11.88
CA LEU A 53 9.60 -7.45 -11.26
C LEU A 53 9.60 -7.36 -9.72
N ASP A 54 10.64 -6.75 -9.15
CA ASP A 54 10.75 -6.52 -7.71
C ASP A 54 9.71 -5.50 -7.24
N LEU A 55 9.48 -4.44 -8.02
CA LEU A 55 8.42 -3.47 -7.73
C LEU A 55 7.03 -4.14 -7.77
N GLU A 56 6.75 -4.92 -8.80
CA GLU A 56 5.46 -5.59 -8.97
C GLU A 56 5.17 -6.64 -7.88
N ASN A 57 6.19 -7.43 -7.51
CA ASN A 57 6.04 -8.55 -6.58
C ASN A 57 6.25 -8.15 -5.11
N SER A 58 6.71 -6.94 -4.82
CA SER A 58 6.96 -6.47 -3.45
C SER A 58 6.26 -5.15 -3.13
N ASP A 59 6.70 -4.04 -3.72
CA ASP A 59 6.26 -2.69 -3.34
C ASP A 59 4.80 -2.41 -3.74
N ILE A 60 4.46 -2.78 -4.98
CA ILE A 60 3.14 -2.60 -5.58
C ILE A 60 2.18 -3.72 -5.15
N TYR A 61 2.72 -4.89 -4.82
CA TYR A 61 1.95 -6.08 -4.45
C TYR A 61 0.76 -5.78 -3.50
N PRO A 62 0.95 -5.13 -2.33
CA PRO A 62 -0.16 -4.88 -1.42
C PRO A 62 -1.22 -3.93 -2.00
N PHE A 63 -0.82 -2.92 -2.78
CA PHE A 63 -1.77 -2.03 -3.46
C PHE A 63 -2.62 -2.80 -4.45
N LYS A 64 -1.97 -3.64 -5.28
CA LYS A 64 -2.65 -4.44 -6.31
C LYS A 64 -3.67 -5.38 -5.69
N GLN A 65 -3.29 -6.13 -4.65
CA GLN A 65 -4.20 -7.07 -3.97
C GLN A 65 -5.38 -6.36 -3.32
N ILE A 66 -5.12 -5.27 -2.56
CA ILE A 66 -6.18 -4.54 -1.87
C ILE A 66 -7.17 -3.95 -2.87
N ILE A 67 -6.69 -3.34 -3.96
CA ILE A 67 -7.55 -2.76 -5.00
C ILE A 67 -8.38 -3.84 -5.70
N SER A 68 -7.80 -5.00 -6.02
CA SER A 68 -8.52 -6.07 -6.70
C SER A 68 -9.63 -6.72 -5.88
N GLU A 69 -9.54 -6.65 -4.55
CA GLU A 69 -10.47 -7.31 -3.64
C GLU A 69 -11.44 -6.35 -2.93
N MET A 70 -11.29 -5.03 -3.14
CA MET A 70 -12.12 -4.06 -2.45
C MET A 70 -13.53 -4.02 -3.02
N ASP A 71 -14.51 -4.28 -2.16
CA ASP A 71 -15.92 -4.06 -2.47
C ASP A 71 -16.26 -2.58 -2.30
N ASN A 72 -16.53 -1.90 -3.43
CA ASN A 72 -16.86 -0.47 -3.47
C ASN A 72 -18.37 -0.19 -3.32
N GLN A 73 -19.21 -1.22 -3.15
CA GLN A 73 -20.66 -1.04 -3.08
C GLN A 73 -21.15 -0.40 -1.77
N LYS A 74 -20.29 -0.30 -0.74
CA LYS A 74 -20.62 0.31 0.56
C LYS A 74 -20.72 1.85 0.54
N PHE A 75 -20.33 2.50 -0.57
CA PHE A 75 -20.36 3.95 -0.72
C PHE A 75 -21.48 4.45 -1.66
N SER A 76 -22.43 3.57 -2.01
CA SER A 76 -23.62 3.86 -2.84
C SER A 76 -24.87 4.12 -2.01
#